data_AF-A0A5D4IHH5-F1
#
_entry.id   AF-A0A5D4IHH5-F1
#
_cell.length_a   1.000
_cell.length_b   1.000
_cell.length_c   1.000
_cell.angle_alpha   90.00
_cell.angle_beta   90.00
_cell.angle_gamma   90.00
#
_symmetry.space_group_name_H-M   'P 1'
#
loop_
_entity.id
_entity.type
_entity.pdbx_description
1 polymer ?
#
loop_
_entity_poly.entity_id
_entity_poly.type
_entity_poly.pdbx_seq_one_letter_code
_entity_poly.pdbx_strand_id
1 'polypeptide(L)'
;MLSALLGMHDDLALAERSIDFHRDHLARLIHPERQIGRHEVPHLLDGARRLAEAVAVRDVQVKSVLAVLQSLASVPVPVPAPAPALPTVSPPVPAPSLPAQSTAPSR
;
A
#
# COMPACT_ATOMS: atom_id res chain seq x y z
N MET A 1 4.83 -14.68 -5.42
CA MET A 1 4.13 -13.37 -5.30
C MET A 1 2.87 -13.35 -6.15
N LEU A 2 2.96 -13.56 -7.48
CA LEU A 2 1.79 -13.71 -8.36
C LEU A 2 0.81 -14.79 -7.86
N SER A 3 1.34 -15.96 -7.47
CA SER A 3 0.56 -17.05 -6.89
C SER A 3 -0.23 -16.65 -5.64
N ALA A 4 0.33 -15.79 -4.80
CA ALA A 4 -0.34 -15.28 -3.60
C ALA A 4 -1.47 -14.30 -3.97
N LEU A 5 -1.24 -13.41 -4.94
CA LEU A 5 -2.29 -12.53 -5.47
C LEU A 5 -3.44 -13.29 -6.13
N LEU A 6 -3.13 -14.36 -6.87
CA LEU A 6 -4.13 -15.25 -7.46
C LEU A 6 -4.94 -15.97 -6.36
N GLY A 7 -4.28 -16.52 -5.34
CA GLY A 7 -4.97 -17.13 -4.20
C GLY A 7 -5.89 -16.14 -3.47
N MET A 8 -5.42 -14.91 -3.23
CA MET A 8 -6.25 -13.86 -2.61
C MET A 8 -7.43 -13.42 -3.49
N HIS A 9 -7.26 -13.44 -4.81
CA HIS A 9 -8.35 -13.19 -5.75
C HIS A 9 -9.40 -14.31 -5.70
N ASP A 10 -8.97 -15.57 -5.65
CA ASP A 10 -9.88 -16.71 -5.53
C ASP A 10 -10.66 -16.68 -4.22
N ASP A 11 -9.98 -16.34 -3.12
CA ASP A 11 -10.59 -16.14 -1.79
C ASP A 11 -11.63 -15.01 -1.81
N LEU A 12 -11.33 -13.90 -2.50
CA LEU A 12 -12.26 -12.78 -2.71
C LEU A 12 -13.47 -13.20 -3.54
N ALA A 13 -13.24 -13.88 -4.66
CA ALA A 13 -14.31 -14.38 -5.53
C ALA A 13 -15.20 -15.43 -4.82
N LEU A 14 -14.66 -16.16 -3.85
CA LEU A 14 -15.43 -17.07 -3.00
C LEU A 14 -16.30 -16.30 -2.00
N ALA A 15 -15.77 -15.25 -1.37
CA ALA A 15 -16.54 -14.40 -0.46
C ALA A 15 -17.70 -13.70 -1.18
N GLU A 16 -17.48 -13.19 -2.40
CA GLU A 16 -18.53 -12.56 -3.20
C GLU A 16 -19.63 -13.56 -3.58
N ARG A 17 -19.27 -14.78 -4.02
CA ARG A 17 -20.25 -15.85 -4.26
C ARG A 17 -21.03 -16.24 -3.00
N SER A 18 -20.39 -16.21 -1.83
CA SER A 18 -21.06 -16.45 -0.56
C SER A 18 -22.08 -15.37 -0.24
N ILE A 19 -21.74 -14.09 -0.46
CA ILE A 19 -22.66 -12.96 -0.29
C ILE A 19 -23.89 -13.14 -1.19
N ASP A 20 -23.69 -13.42 -2.48
CA ASP A 20 -24.79 -13.63 -3.43
C ASP A 20 -25.70 -14.77 -2.98
N PHE A 21 -25.12 -15.92 -2.58
CA PHE A 21 -25.89 -17.06 -2.09
C PHE A 21 -26.76 -16.70 -0.87
N HIS A 22 -26.19 -16.04 0.13
CA HIS A 22 -26.90 -15.70 1.36
C HIS A 22 -27.95 -14.61 1.13
N ARG A 23 -27.64 -13.62 0.29
CA ARG A 23 -28.57 -12.57 -0.13
C ARG A 23 -29.76 -13.17 -0.86
N ASP A 24 -29.51 -14.04 -1.83
CA ASP A 24 -30.57 -14.65 -2.63
C ASP A 24 -31.44 -15.61 -1.79
N HIS A 25 -30.82 -16.32 -0.84
CA HIS A 25 -31.55 -17.12 0.14
C HIS A 25 -32.47 -16.27 1.01
N LEU A 26 -31.96 -15.16 1.57
CA LEU A 26 -32.78 -14.23 2.35
C LEU A 26 -33.89 -13.60 1.51
N ALA A 27 -33.60 -13.19 0.29
CA ALA A 27 -34.58 -12.60 -0.63
C ALA A 27 -35.78 -13.53 -0.89
N ARG A 28 -35.53 -14.84 -0.99
CA ARG A 28 -36.60 -15.85 -1.09
C ARG A 28 -37.44 -15.95 0.18
N LEU A 29 -36.83 -15.80 1.36
CA LEU A 29 -37.53 -15.89 2.65
C LEU A 29 -38.35 -14.64 2.99
N ILE A 30 -37.91 -13.46 2.57
CA ILE A 30 -38.56 -12.15 2.85
C ILE A 30 -39.46 -11.65 1.72
N HIS A 31 -39.85 -12.52 0.79
CA HIS A 31 -40.63 -12.13 -0.38
C HIS A 31 -41.93 -11.40 0.06
N PRO A 32 -42.27 -10.23 -0.52
CA PRO A 32 -43.32 -9.36 0.01
C PRO A 32 -44.72 -10.00 0.03
N GLU A 33 -44.96 -11.00 -0.81
CA GLU A 33 -46.23 -11.75 -0.85
C GLU A 33 -46.28 -12.90 0.19
N ARG A 34 -45.18 -13.17 0.89
CA ARG A 34 -45.02 -14.29 1.81
C ARG A 34 -45.21 -13.83 3.26
N GLN A 35 -46.10 -14.52 3.98
CA GLN A 35 -46.18 -14.34 5.43
C GLN A 35 -45.02 -15.09 6.10
N ILE A 36 -44.28 -14.38 6.95
CA ILE A 36 -43.17 -14.93 7.72
C ILE A 36 -43.73 -15.60 8.97
N GLY A 37 -43.57 -16.91 9.09
CA GLY A 37 -43.97 -17.66 10.27
C GLY A 37 -43.05 -17.40 11.47
N ARG A 38 -43.57 -17.52 12.69
CA ARG A 38 -42.77 -17.36 13.93
C ARG A 38 -41.55 -18.28 14.00
N HIS A 39 -41.65 -19.47 13.42
CA HIS A 39 -40.56 -20.46 13.35
C HIS A 39 -39.47 -20.10 12.33
N GLU A 40 -39.74 -19.15 11.43
CA GLU A 40 -38.82 -18.74 10.37
C GLU A 40 -37.99 -17.53 10.76
N VAL A 41 -38.44 -16.76 11.75
CA VAL A 41 -37.71 -15.62 12.30
C VAL A 41 -36.28 -16.00 12.73
N PRO A 42 -36.03 -17.14 13.42
CA PRO A 42 -34.67 -17.58 13.73
C PRO A 42 -33.83 -17.86 12.47
N HIS A 43 -34.42 -18.45 11.43
CA HIS A 43 -33.73 -18.74 10.17
C HIS A 43 -33.39 -17.46 9.40
N LEU A 44 -34.26 -16.46 9.43
CA LEU A 44 -34.00 -15.14 8.87
C LEU A 44 -32.85 -14.44 9.60
N LEU A 45 -32.83 -14.49 10.93
CA LEU A 45 -31.76 -13.91 11.72
C LEU A 45 -30.43 -14.63 11.50
N ASP A 46 -30.43 -15.97 11.42
CA ASP A 46 -29.22 -16.75 11.09
C ASP A 46 -28.73 -16.43 9.67
N GLY A 47 -29.64 -16.37 8.68
CA GLY A 47 -29.30 -16.00 7.31
C GLY A 47 -28.71 -14.59 7.22
N ALA A 48 -29.30 -13.61 7.92
CA ALA A 48 -28.80 -12.24 7.98
C ALA A 48 -27.43 -12.16 8.64
N ARG A 49 -27.22 -12.93 9.72
CA ARG A 49 -25.92 -13.05 10.38
C ARG A 49 -24.86 -13.60 9.43
N ARG A 50 -25.14 -14.71 8.75
CA ARG A 50 -24.19 -15.32 7.80
C ARG A 50 -23.88 -14.40 6.62
N LEU A 51 -24.85 -13.64 6.12
CA LEU A 51 -24.63 -12.61 5.11
C LEU A 51 -23.66 -11.53 5.63
N ALA A 52 -23.86 -11.05 6.86
CA ALA A 52 -22.97 -10.06 7.47
C ALA A 52 -21.55 -10.60 7.68
N GLU A 53 -21.41 -11.88 8.09
CA GLU A 53 -20.12 -12.55 8.20
C GLU A 53 -19.40 -12.65 6.85
N ALA A 54 -20.12 -13.01 5.77
CA ALA A 54 -19.56 -13.07 4.42
C ALA A 54 -19.08 -11.69 3.92
N VAL A 55 -19.85 -10.63 4.21
CA VAL A 55 -19.45 -9.24 3.90
C VAL A 55 -18.20 -8.85 4.67
N ALA A 56 -18.12 -9.18 5.96
CA ALA A 56 -16.95 -8.89 6.78
C ALA A 56 -15.69 -9.58 6.25
N VAL A 57 -15.79 -10.84 5.80
CA VAL A 57 -14.66 -11.56 5.16
C VAL A 57 -14.21 -10.85 3.88
N ARG A 58 -15.17 -10.50 3.00
CA ARG A 58 -14.87 -9.75 1.77
C ARG A 58 -14.10 -8.46 2.08
N ASP A 59 -14.54 -7.69 3.07
CA ASP A 59 -13.90 -6.42 3.43
C ASP A 59 -12.45 -6.61 3.93
N VAL A 60 -12.19 -7.67 4.70
CA VAL A 60 -10.83 -8.03 5.15
C VAL A 60 -9.96 -8.44 3.96
N GLN A 61 -10.49 -9.24 3.03
CA GLN A 61 -9.76 -9.67 1.84
C GLN A 61 -9.43 -8.49 0.93
N VAL A 62 -10.38 -7.59 0.66
CA VAL A 62 -10.15 -6.37 -0.13
C VAL A 62 -9.04 -5.52 0.49
N LYS A 63 -9.08 -5.28 1.81
CA LYS A 63 -8.02 -4.53 2.51
C LYS A 63 -6.65 -5.20 2.37
N SER A 64 -6.62 -6.53 2.51
CA SER A 64 -5.38 -7.31 2.43
C SER A 64 -4.78 -7.27 1.01
N VAL A 65 -5.61 -7.47 -0.02
CA VAL A 65 -5.18 -7.39 -1.42
C VAL A 65 -4.67 -5.99 -1.75
N LEU A 66 -5.38 -4.94 -1.34
CA LEU A 66 -4.95 -3.56 -1.54
C LEU A 66 -3.60 -3.28 -0.88
N ALA A 67 -3.40 -3.73 0.36
CA ALA A 67 -2.12 -3.55 1.06
C ALA A 67 -0.95 -4.25 0.33
N VAL A 68 -1.16 -5.46 -0.18
CA VAL A 68 -0.16 -6.17 -0.98
C VAL A 68 0.14 -5.43 -2.28
N LEU A 69 -0.90 -5.00 -3.02
CA LEU A 69 -0.71 -4.25 -4.26
C LEU A 69 0.03 -2.93 -4.04
N GLN A 70 -0.29 -2.21 -2.96
CA GLN A 70 0.42 -0.99 -2.57
C GLN A 70 1.87 -1.28 -2.24
N SER A 71 2.15 -2.31 -1.45
CA SER A 71 3.52 -2.72 -1.13
C SER A 71 4.33 -3.09 -2.37
N LEU A 72 3.70 -3.69 -3.38
CA LEU A 72 4.35 -4.01 -4.66
C LEU A 72 4.55 -2.77 -5.54
N ALA A 73 3.64 -1.80 -5.49
CA ALA A 73 3.76 -0.55 -6.23
C ALA A 73 4.84 0.37 -5.63
N SER A 74 5.06 0.32 -4.32
CA SER A 74 6.00 1.19 -3.59
C SER A 74 7.47 0.73 -3.64
N VAL A 75 7.88 -0.11 -4.60
CA VAL A 75 9.30 -0.48 -4.78
C VAL A 75 10.13 0.80 -4.90
N PRO A 76 11.10 1.07 -3.99
CA PRO A 76 11.92 2.26 -4.08
C PRO A 76 12.70 2.24 -5.40
N VAL A 77 12.56 3.29 -6.20
CA VAL A 77 13.48 3.55 -7.31
C VAL A 77 14.89 3.63 -6.73
N PRO A 78 15.88 2.90 -7.26
CA PRO A 78 17.26 3.08 -6.85
C PRO A 78 17.63 4.55 -7.02
N VAL A 79 17.82 5.26 -5.91
CA VAL A 79 18.34 6.63 -5.94
C VAL A 79 19.72 6.54 -6.60
N PRO A 80 19.99 7.29 -7.67
CA PRO A 80 21.33 7.35 -8.25
C PRO A 80 22.30 7.72 -7.13
N ALA A 81 23.32 6.88 -6.90
CA ALA A 81 24.38 7.19 -5.96
C ALA A 81 24.95 8.57 -6.29
N PRO A 82 25.26 9.44 -5.30
CA PRO A 82 25.90 10.71 -5.57
C PRO A 82 27.16 10.45 -6.38
N ALA A 83 27.31 11.14 -7.51
CA ALA A 83 28.51 11.05 -8.33
C ALA A 83 29.75 11.29 -7.44
N PRO A 84 30.85 10.53 -7.64
CA PRO A 84 32.05 10.73 -6.85
C PRO A 84 32.48 12.20 -6.96
N ALA A 85 32.63 12.86 -5.81
CA ALA A 85 33.05 14.25 -5.75
C ALA A 85 34.39 14.38 -6.48
N LEU A 86 34.40 15.15 -7.58
CA LEU A 86 35.63 15.56 -8.24
C LEU A 86 36.48 16.34 -7.22
N PRO A 87 37.78 16.04 -7.07
CA PRO A 87 38.64 16.73 -6.12
C PRO A 87 38.61 18.23 -6.41
N THR A 88 38.19 19.00 -5.41
CA THR A 88 38.16 20.45 -5.44
C THR A 88 39.59 20.94 -5.60
N VAL A 89 39.91 21.56 -6.73
CA VAL A 89 41.20 22.24 -6.93
C VAL A 89 41.24 23.41 -5.94
N SER A 90 42.13 23.35 -4.95
CA SER A 90 42.35 24.45 -4.01
C SER A 90 42.74 25.73 -4.78
N PRO A 91 42.21 26.91 -4.41
CA PRO A 91 42.66 28.16 -5.00
C PRO A 91 44.13 28.43 -4.63
N PRO A 92 44.90 29.10 -5.50
CA PRO A 92 46.30 29.38 -5.23
C PRO A 92 46.44 30.34 -4.05
N VAL A 93 47.32 29.99 -3.12
CA VAL A 93 47.73 30.86 -2.00
C VAL A 93 48.50 32.06 -2.56
N PRO A 94 48.20 33.31 -2.16
CA PRO A 94 48.96 34.46 -2.61
C PRO A 94 50.38 34.42 -2.03
N ALA A 95 51.37 34.69 -2.88
CA ALA A 95 52.78 34.67 -2.51
C ALA A 95 53.13 35.78 -1.48
N PRO A 96 54.03 35.51 -0.51
CA PRO A 96 54.47 36.52 0.44
C PRO A 96 55.35 37.59 -0.22
N SER A 97 55.06 38.84 0.09
CA SER A 97 55.80 40.03 -0.38
C SER A 97 57.24 40.03 0.13
N LEU A 98 58.21 40.15 -0.78
CA LEU A 98 59.63 40.31 -0.45
C LEU A 98 59.92 41.72 0.09
N PRO A 99 60.79 41.88 1.10
CA PRO A 99 61.13 43.19 1.64
C PRO A 99 62.02 43.99 0.67
N ALA A 100 61.70 45.28 0.54
CA ALA A 100 62.47 46.25 -0.23
C ALA A 100 63.88 46.41 0.37
N GLN A 101 64.91 46.13 -0.43
CA GLN A 101 66.29 46.42 -0.05
C GLN A 101 66.58 47.91 -0.30
N SER A 102 66.79 48.63 0.79
CA SER A 102 67.31 49.99 0.82
C SER A 102 68.84 49.93 0.65
N THR A 103 69.36 50.42 -0.47
CA THR A 103 70.79 50.66 -0.65
C THR A 103 71.09 52.13 -0.37
N ALA A 104 71.73 52.37 0.78
CA ALA A 104 72.35 53.62 1.19
C ALA A 104 73.72 53.82 0.46
N PRO A 105 74.29 55.04 0.47
CA PRO A 105 75.25 55.52 -0.53
C PRO A 105 76.70 55.23 -0.17
N SER A 106 77.61 55.37 -1.15
CA SER A 106 79.06 55.43 -0.90
C SER A 106 79.72 56.50 -1.76
N ARG A 107 80.81 57.01 -1.17
CA ARG A 107 81.47 58.32 -1.23
C ARG A 107 82.17 58.70 -2.53
#